data_AF-A0A0F9P1H8-F1
#
_entry.id   AF-A0A0F9P1H8-F1
#
_cell.length_a   1.000
_cell.length_b   1.000
_cell.length_c   1.000
_cell.angle_alpha   90.00
_cell.angle_beta   90.00
_cell.angle_gamma   90.00
#
_symmetry.space_group_name_H-M   'P 1'
#
loop_
_entity.id
_entity.type
_entity.pdbx_description
1 polymer ?
#
loop_
_entity_poly.entity_id
_entity_poly.type
_entity_poly.pdbx_seq_one_letter_code
_entity_poly.pdbx_strand_id
1 'polypeptide(L)'
;MTIVGPRKVKGGAVDPVGLYGAEIDIERWLPIRVSEDGLLRVDIHDVATPGVHKFGSNPDIRTGTVPEDIWDGGGVYPGFIAAALPCEILSDDPNDDDGDTGANTVEVQGLGDDGNMRSVIATMDGVNPVAIGTFFRIFRLIVLTAGASDGNEGTITARTIAGPVTMAQILPFVGQSLMAIFTTSNDFSKAHMVELIAELRANTAQAVAGTIILQARPTGGAWQTKEILEVHSYGGEVILNLAHAPEYMPLTDLRMRAIAVSSAGGLVVSGGFDLKCVERIIPS
;
A
#
# COMPACT_ATOMS: atom_id res chain seq x y z
N MET A 1 -32.14 41.86 22.28
CA MET A 1 -32.96 40.64 22.12
C MET A 1 -32.13 39.49 22.66
N THR A 2 -32.61 38.87 23.74
CA THR A 2 -31.86 37.94 24.59
C THR A 2 -31.56 36.64 23.85
N ILE A 3 -30.30 36.18 23.95
CA ILE A 3 -29.85 34.88 23.42
C ILE A 3 -30.37 33.79 24.36
N VAL A 4 -31.16 32.86 23.83
CA VAL A 4 -31.66 31.68 24.55
C VAL A 4 -30.73 30.50 24.27
N GLY A 5 -30.20 29.88 25.34
CA GLY A 5 -29.29 28.74 25.28
C GLY A 5 -29.93 27.43 24.78
N PRO A 6 -29.14 26.34 24.69
CA PRO A 6 -29.55 25.10 24.04
C PRO A 6 -30.76 24.45 24.73
N ARG A 7 -31.79 24.16 23.93
CA ARG A 7 -33.03 23.55 24.37
C ARG A 7 -32.90 22.02 24.31
N LYS A 8 -32.89 21.34 25.45
CA LYS A 8 -33.10 19.88 25.49
C LYS A 8 -34.54 19.60 25.08
N VAL A 9 -34.74 18.91 23.95
CA VAL A 9 -36.06 18.42 23.56
C VAL A 9 -36.30 17.10 24.30
N LYS A 10 -37.30 17.09 25.18
CA LYS A 10 -37.71 15.91 25.95
C LYS A 10 -38.62 15.06 25.05
N GLY A 11 -38.35 13.76 25.00
CA GLY A 11 -39.01 12.81 24.11
C GLY A 11 -40.54 12.78 24.23
N GLY A 12 -41.19 12.54 23.09
CA GLY A 12 -42.62 12.29 23.00
C GLY A 12 -43.17 12.45 21.60
N ALA A 13 -43.19 11.36 20.83
CA ALA A 13 -44.26 10.90 19.94
C ALA A 13 -43.69 9.82 19.03
N VAL A 14 -44.30 8.63 19.06
CA VAL A 14 -43.95 7.49 18.20
C VAL A 14 -44.65 7.71 16.86
N ASP A 15 -43.88 7.90 15.79
CA ASP A 15 -44.39 7.94 14.41
C ASP A 15 -44.70 6.49 13.95
N PRO A 16 -45.78 6.22 13.21
CA PRO A 16 -46.27 4.86 12.96
C PRO A 16 -45.49 4.10 11.87
N VAL A 17 -44.35 4.65 11.41
CA VAL A 17 -43.50 4.05 10.38
C VAL A 17 -42.15 3.80 11.02
N GLY A 18 -41.91 2.57 11.48
CA GLY A 18 -40.75 2.17 12.26
C GLY A 18 -39.40 2.40 11.58
N LEU A 19 -38.94 3.64 11.56
CA LEU A 19 -37.57 4.02 11.25
C LEU A 19 -36.79 3.96 12.55
N TYR A 20 -36.01 2.87 12.69
CA TYR A 20 -34.99 2.75 13.72
C TYR A 20 -34.03 3.93 13.55
N GLY A 21 -34.07 4.88 14.49
CA GLY A 21 -33.10 5.96 14.55
C GLY A 21 -31.73 5.40 14.90
N ALA A 22 -30.89 5.18 13.89
CA ALA A 22 -29.46 5.12 14.10
C ALA A 22 -29.00 6.51 14.55
N GLU A 23 -28.46 6.60 15.76
CA GLU A 23 -27.82 7.82 16.24
C GLU A 23 -26.49 7.95 15.50
N ILE A 24 -26.37 8.95 14.64
CA ILE A 24 -25.09 9.30 13.99
C ILE A 24 -24.39 10.26 14.95
N ASP A 25 -23.39 9.77 15.66
CA ASP A 25 -22.56 10.61 16.52
C ASP A 25 -21.62 11.43 15.63
N ILE A 26 -21.79 12.76 15.63
CA ILE A 26 -20.98 13.68 14.84
C ILE A 26 -19.99 14.43 15.74
N GLU A 27 -18.73 14.00 15.77
CA GLU A 27 -17.69 14.67 16.57
C GLU A 27 -17.31 16.07 16.04
N ARG A 28 -17.78 16.46 14.84
CA ARG A 28 -17.53 17.78 14.26
C ARG A 28 -18.70 18.25 13.40
N TRP A 29 -19.08 19.53 13.55
CA TRP A 29 -20.16 20.15 12.79
C TRP A 29 -19.79 20.23 11.30
N LEU A 30 -20.42 19.40 10.46
CA LEU A 30 -20.38 19.53 9.00
C LEU A 30 -21.60 20.34 8.52
N PRO A 31 -21.45 21.24 7.54
CA PRO A 31 -22.57 21.98 6.99
C PRO A 31 -23.48 21.06 6.18
N ILE A 32 -24.62 20.69 6.75
CA ILE A 32 -25.70 19.98 6.05
C ILE A 32 -26.44 20.96 5.13
N ARG A 33 -26.60 20.60 3.85
CA ARG A 33 -27.50 21.30 2.92
C ARG A 33 -28.79 20.51 2.81
N VAL A 34 -29.92 21.17 3.03
CA VAL A 34 -31.26 20.61 2.81
C VAL A 34 -31.69 21.03 1.41
N SER A 35 -32.08 20.09 0.56
CA SER A 35 -32.64 20.40 -0.75
C SER A 35 -34.07 20.94 -0.64
N GLU A 36 -34.54 21.68 -1.64
CA GLU A 36 -35.88 22.32 -1.65
C GLU A 36 -37.05 21.33 -1.54
N ASP A 37 -36.80 20.04 -1.78
CA ASP A 37 -37.76 18.93 -1.62
C ASP A 37 -37.86 18.41 -0.17
N GLY A 38 -37.12 18.98 0.78
CA GLY A 38 -37.14 18.59 2.19
C GLY A 38 -36.42 17.27 2.48
N LEU A 39 -35.72 16.68 1.52
CA LEU A 39 -34.90 15.50 1.73
C LEU A 39 -33.53 15.91 2.30
N LEU A 40 -33.10 15.28 3.39
CA LEU A 40 -31.75 15.43 3.90
C LEU A 40 -30.83 14.55 3.06
N ARG A 41 -30.09 15.14 2.12
CA ARG A 41 -29.01 14.46 1.41
C ARG A 41 -27.70 14.83 2.11
N VAL A 42 -27.15 13.87 2.86
CA VAL A 42 -25.76 13.97 3.29
C VAL A 42 -24.94 13.48 2.10
N ASP A 43 -24.43 14.42 1.31
CA ASP A 43 -23.33 14.10 0.40
C ASP A 43 -22.12 13.79 1.28
N ILE A 44 -21.81 12.50 1.47
CA ILE A 44 -20.68 11.99 2.27
C ILE A 44 -19.32 12.30 1.60
N HIS A 45 -19.27 13.30 0.73
CA HIS A 45 -18.13 13.55 -0.15
C HIS A 45 -16.83 13.96 0.58
N ASP A 46 -16.90 14.33 1.87
CA ASP A 46 -15.77 14.76 2.70
C ASP A 46 -15.62 13.97 4.01
N VAL A 47 -16.07 12.71 4.08
CA VAL A 47 -15.50 11.80 5.09
C VAL A 47 -14.07 11.51 4.65
N ALA A 48 -13.09 11.75 5.51
CA ALA A 48 -11.69 11.39 5.27
C ALA A 48 -11.60 9.87 5.06
N THR A 49 -11.72 9.42 3.82
CA THR A 49 -11.55 8.02 3.44
C THR A 49 -10.08 7.67 3.63
N PRO A 50 -9.73 6.57 4.33
CA PRO A 50 -8.34 6.15 4.44
C PRO A 50 -7.69 6.06 3.07
N GLY A 51 -6.53 6.69 2.92
CA GLY A 51 -5.74 6.65 1.70
C GLY A 51 -4.64 5.59 1.80
N VAL A 52 -4.38 4.87 0.72
CA VAL A 52 -3.18 4.03 0.59
C VAL A 52 -2.35 4.60 -0.56
N HIS A 53 -1.14 5.07 -0.22
CA HIS A 53 -0.14 5.50 -1.18
C HIS A 53 0.95 4.43 -1.30
N LYS A 54 1.10 3.89 -2.51
CA LYS A 54 2.13 2.89 -2.81
C LYS A 54 3.04 3.41 -3.91
N PHE A 55 4.32 3.22 -3.70
CA PHE A 55 5.38 3.52 -4.66
C PHE A 55 6.47 2.46 -4.55
N GLY A 56 7.21 2.27 -5.63
CA GLY A 56 8.35 1.37 -5.67
C GLY A 56 9.28 1.68 -6.82
N SER A 57 10.41 0.99 -6.81
CA SER A 57 11.42 1.10 -7.86
C SER A 57 12.13 -0.23 -8.01
N ASN A 58 12.32 -0.67 -9.25
CA ASN A 58 13.25 -1.74 -9.58
C ASN A 58 14.46 -1.09 -10.27
N PRO A 59 15.66 -1.18 -9.68
CA PRO A 59 16.83 -0.44 -10.16
C PRO A 59 17.45 -1.02 -11.44
N ASP A 60 17.02 -2.21 -11.90
CA ASP A 60 17.78 -2.93 -12.92
C ASP A 60 16.95 -3.85 -13.82
N ILE A 61 16.00 -3.27 -14.56
CA ILE A 61 15.19 -3.99 -15.55
C ILE A 61 15.86 -4.01 -16.93
N ARG A 62 15.91 -5.17 -17.58
CA ARG A 62 16.50 -5.36 -18.92
C ARG A 62 15.52 -6.03 -19.88
N THR A 63 15.74 -5.84 -21.19
CA THR A 63 14.99 -6.53 -22.26
C THR A 63 14.96 -8.05 -22.10
N GLY A 64 15.99 -8.66 -21.51
CA GLY A 64 16.09 -10.10 -21.29
C GLY A 64 15.54 -10.61 -19.96
N THR A 65 15.11 -9.73 -19.06
CA THR A 65 14.65 -10.09 -17.70
C THR A 65 13.18 -9.75 -17.46
N VAL A 66 12.56 -8.94 -18.32
CA VAL A 66 11.12 -8.74 -18.32
C VAL A 66 10.33 -10.06 -18.54
N PRO A 67 9.16 -10.23 -17.91
CA PRO A 67 8.49 -9.27 -17.05
C PRO A 67 9.08 -9.19 -15.64
N GLU A 68 9.14 -7.98 -15.08
CA GLU A 68 9.57 -7.74 -13.70
C GLU A 68 8.58 -6.82 -12.98
N ASP A 69 8.37 -7.07 -11.70
CA ASP A 69 7.53 -6.23 -10.86
C ASP A 69 8.31 -4.98 -10.43
N ILE A 70 7.58 -3.89 -10.15
CA ILE A 70 8.16 -2.63 -9.69
C ILE A 70 8.34 -2.70 -8.18
N TRP A 71 9.42 -3.36 -7.78
CA TRP A 71 9.86 -3.48 -6.40
C TRP A 71 11.38 -3.60 -6.30
N ASP A 72 11.92 -3.28 -5.11
CA ASP A 72 13.35 -3.26 -4.80
C ASP A 72 14.04 -4.62 -4.91
N GLY A 73 13.30 -5.73 -4.85
CA GLY A 73 13.87 -7.07 -4.98
C GLY A 73 14.17 -7.56 -6.37
N GLY A 74 13.75 -6.83 -7.41
CA GLY A 74 13.94 -7.25 -8.79
C GLY A 74 13.12 -8.47 -9.20
N GLY A 75 13.10 -8.80 -10.49
CA GLY A 75 12.37 -9.96 -11.00
C GLY A 75 10.86 -9.91 -10.74
N VAL A 76 10.23 -11.09 -10.77
CA VAL A 76 8.82 -11.25 -10.40
C VAL A 76 8.70 -11.38 -8.89
N TYR A 77 7.86 -10.55 -8.27
CA TYR A 77 7.59 -10.58 -6.84
C TYR A 77 6.99 -11.93 -6.42
N PRO A 78 7.63 -12.65 -5.47
CA PRO A 78 7.19 -13.99 -5.07
C PRO A 78 6.22 -13.97 -3.87
N GLY A 79 6.08 -12.85 -3.16
CA GLY A 79 5.38 -12.77 -1.87
C GLY A 79 3.84 -12.81 -1.93
N PHE A 80 3.24 -13.09 -3.09
CA PHE A 80 1.81 -13.43 -3.18
C PHE A 80 1.55 -14.89 -2.79
N ILE A 81 1.82 -15.23 -1.53
CA ILE A 81 1.66 -16.58 -0.98
C ILE A 81 0.19 -16.98 -0.85
N ALA A 82 -0.08 -18.29 -0.84
CA ALA A 82 -1.43 -18.84 -0.86
C ALA A 82 -2.15 -18.82 0.51
N ALA A 83 -1.40 -18.75 1.61
CA ALA A 83 -1.91 -18.72 2.98
C ALA A 83 -0.93 -17.97 3.89
N ALA A 84 -1.39 -17.52 5.05
CA ALA A 84 -0.53 -16.87 6.03
C ALA A 84 0.49 -17.85 6.61
N LEU A 85 1.75 -17.41 6.71
CA LEU A 85 2.86 -18.23 7.21
C LEU A 85 3.65 -17.47 8.27
N PRO A 86 4.31 -18.18 9.20
CA PRO A 86 5.30 -17.58 10.09
C PRO A 86 6.44 -16.94 9.29
N CYS A 87 6.77 -15.71 9.65
CA CYS A 87 7.80 -14.90 9.00
C CYS A 87 8.88 -14.46 10.00
N GLU A 88 10.04 -14.16 9.44
CA GLU A 88 11.21 -13.61 10.11
C GLU A 88 11.77 -12.43 9.30
N ILE A 89 12.57 -11.60 9.98
CA ILE A 89 13.32 -10.50 9.38
C ILE A 89 14.80 -10.61 9.74
N LEU A 90 15.69 -10.26 8.81
CA LEU A 90 17.15 -10.25 8.99
C LEU A 90 17.79 -9.25 8.03
N SER A 91 19.03 -8.85 8.31
CA SER A 91 19.90 -8.17 7.35
C SER A 91 20.96 -9.10 6.77
N ASP A 92 21.61 -8.69 5.68
CA ASP A 92 22.86 -9.29 5.21
C ASP A 92 24.12 -8.58 5.77
N ASP A 93 23.93 -7.50 6.53
CA ASP A 93 25.00 -6.78 7.25
C ASP A 93 24.85 -6.95 8.77
N PRO A 94 25.92 -7.37 9.49
CA PRO A 94 25.87 -7.54 10.94
C PRO A 94 25.66 -6.24 11.72
N ASN A 95 25.94 -5.07 11.13
CA ASN A 95 25.77 -3.79 11.80
C ASN A 95 24.31 -3.32 11.83
N ASP A 96 23.41 -3.96 11.08
CA ASP A 96 21.96 -3.77 11.24
C ASP A 96 21.45 -4.53 12.47
N ASP A 97 21.98 -4.16 13.63
CA ASP A 97 21.77 -4.77 14.94
C ASP A 97 21.48 -3.68 15.99
N ASP A 98 20.67 -4.00 17.00
CA ASP A 98 20.34 -3.05 18.05
C ASP A 98 21.56 -2.67 18.90
N GLY A 99 21.98 -1.43 18.74
CA GLY A 99 23.13 -0.85 19.45
C GLY A 99 24.38 -0.75 18.59
N ASP A 100 24.33 -1.13 17.32
CA ASP A 100 25.42 -0.94 16.35
C ASP A 100 25.15 0.24 15.39
N THR A 101 25.86 0.34 14.27
CA THR A 101 25.83 1.52 13.39
C THR A 101 24.65 1.56 12.42
N GLY A 102 24.10 0.41 12.03
CA GLY A 102 23.02 0.26 11.06
C GLY A 102 21.61 0.37 11.65
N ALA A 103 20.63 -0.34 11.08
CA ALA A 103 19.24 -0.32 11.52
C ALA A 103 19.02 -1.11 12.82
N ASN A 104 18.47 -0.45 13.85
CA ASN A 104 18.15 -1.07 15.14
C ASN A 104 16.72 -1.62 15.20
N THR A 105 15.75 -0.88 14.64
CA THR A 105 14.34 -1.31 14.65
C THR A 105 13.67 -1.09 13.30
N VAL A 106 12.81 -2.04 12.92
CA VAL A 106 12.08 -2.03 11.66
C VAL A 106 10.60 -2.29 11.91
N GLU A 107 9.75 -1.39 11.42
CA GLU A 107 8.31 -1.62 11.33
C GLU A 107 8.00 -2.51 10.12
N VAL A 108 7.19 -3.53 10.34
CA VAL A 108 6.68 -4.44 9.32
C VAL A 108 5.17 -4.30 9.22
N GLN A 109 4.68 -3.82 8.07
CA GLN A 109 3.25 -3.65 7.82
C GLN A 109 2.77 -4.63 6.74
N GLY A 110 1.61 -5.23 6.98
CA GLY A 110 1.09 -6.31 6.16
C GLY A 110 -0.35 -6.67 6.49
N LEU A 111 -0.74 -7.87 6.07
CA LEU A 111 -2.01 -8.49 6.44
C LEU A 111 -1.77 -9.70 7.34
N GLY A 112 -2.60 -9.86 8.37
CA GLY A 112 -2.68 -11.05 9.20
C GLY A 112 -3.32 -12.24 8.47
N ASP A 113 -3.50 -13.35 9.19
CA ASP A 113 -4.21 -14.54 8.72
C ASP A 113 -5.72 -14.32 8.48
N ASP A 114 -6.30 -13.37 9.20
CA ASP A 114 -7.66 -12.86 9.01
C ASP A 114 -7.80 -11.89 7.82
N GLY A 115 -6.68 -11.51 7.19
CA GLY A 115 -6.64 -10.56 6.09
C GLY A 115 -6.86 -9.11 6.50
N ASN A 116 -6.86 -8.81 7.80
CA ASN A 116 -6.89 -7.44 8.33
C ASN A 116 -5.48 -6.87 8.40
N MET A 117 -5.35 -5.54 8.49
CA MET A 117 -4.08 -4.84 8.63
C MET A 117 -3.36 -5.29 9.90
N ARG A 118 -2.06 -5.53 9.76
CA ARG A 118 -1.17 -5.91 10.86
C ARG A 118 0.12 -5.12 10.78
N SER A 119 0.56 -4.57 11.90
CA SER A 119 1.89 -3.97 12.05
C SER A 119 2.61 -4.56 13.26
N VAL A 120 3.91 -4.81 13.12
CA VAL A 120 4.81 -5.21 14.23
C VAL A 120 6.11 -4.42 14.12
N ILE A 121 6.76 -4.16 15.26
CA ILE A 121 8.11 -3.59 15.29
C ILE A 121 9.06 -4.71 15.68
N ALA A 122 10.05 -4.96 14.82
CA ALA A 122 11.16 -5.88 15.09
C ALA A 122 12.36 -5.10 15.62
N THR A 123 12.96 -5.58 16.69
CA THR A 123 14.33 -5.23 17.06
C THR A 123 15.26 -6.10 16.24
N MET A 124 16.18 -5.50 15.50
CA MET A 124 17.10 -6.19 14.60
C MET A 124 18.21 -6.90 15.39
N ASP A 125 18.81 -7.93 14.78
CA ASP A 125 19.90 -8.76 15.33
C ASP A 125 20.91 -9.09 14.21
N GLY A 126 21.21 -8.08 13.37
CA GLY A 126 22.10 -8.21 12.21
C GLY A 126 21.67 -9.32 11.26
N VAL A 127 22.57 -10.29 11.08
CA VAL A 127 22.37 -11.46 10.22
C VAL A 127 21.54 -12.58 10.87
N ASN A 128 21.24 -12.47 12.17
CA ASN A 128 20.42 -13.45 12.87
C ASN A 128 18.92 -13.17 12.61
N PRO A 129 18.13 -14.16 12.15
CA PRO A 129 16.72 -13.94 11.91
C PRO A 129 15.90 -13.70 13.19
N VAL A 130 15.07 -12.66 13.17
CA VAL A 130 14.13 -12.31 14.23
C VAL A 130 12.71 -12.64 13.81
N ALA A 131 11.99 -13.43 14.61
CA ALA A 131 10.62 -13.80 14.31
C ALA A 131 9.65 -12.60 14.45
N ILE A 132 8.82 -12.38 13.43
CA ILE A 132 7.87 -11.24 13.36
C ILE A 132 6.40 -11.68 13.43
N GLY A 133 6.14 -12.97 13.62
CA GLY A 133 4.81 -13.55 13.68
C GLY A 133 4.31 -14.05 12.32
N THR A 134 3.00 -14.22 12.18
CA THR A 134 2.38 -14.79 10.98
C THR A 134 1.81 -13.69 10.09
N PHE A 135 2.12 -13.73 8.80
CA PHE A 135 1.64 -12.78 7.80
C PHE A 135 1.11 -13.49 6.57
N PHE A 136 -0.01 -12.97 6.04
CA PHE A 136 -0.50 -13.33 4.72
C PHE A 136 0.14 -12.51 3.61
N ARG A 137 0.44 -11.24 3.89
CA ARG A 137 1.11 -10.29 3.01
C ARG A 137 2.01 -9.41 3.86
N ILE A 138 3.13 -8.98 3.29
CA ILE A 138 3.93 -7.86 3.81
C ILE A 138 4.08 -6.90 2.63
N PHE A 139 3.72 -5.64 2.82
CA PHE A 139 3.73 -4.65 1.74
C PHE A 139 4.47 -3.37 2.14
N ARG A 140 5.02 -3.27 3.36
CA ARG A 140 5.91 -2.18 3.77
C ARG A 140 6.86 -2.66 4.86
N LEU A 141 8.14 -2.30 4.69
CA LEU A 141 9.13 -2.27 5.76
C LEU A 141 9.59 -0.81 5.94
N ILE A 142 9.81 -0.36 7.17
CA ILE A 142 10.31 0.99 7.49
C ILE A 142 11.35 0.87 8.60
N VAL A 143 12.56 1.36 8.39
CA VAL A 143 13.54 1.53 9.48
C VAL A 143 13.05 2.69 10.35
N LEU A 144 12.78 2.40 11.63
CA LEU A 144 12.30 3.42 12.58
C LEU A 144 13.44 4.08 13.34
N THR A 145 14.47 3.30 13.68
CA THR A 145 15.66 3.78 14.39
C THR A 145 16.91 3.13 13.81
N ALA A 146 17.99 3.89 13.73
CA ALA A 146 19.30 3.44 13.30
C ALA A 146 20.40 4.07 14.18
N GLY A 147 21.58 3.47 14.16
CA GLY A 147 22.79 4.00 14.78
C GLY A 147 23.44 5.11 13.98
N ALA A 148 24.77 5.17 14.04
CA ALA A 148 25.56 6.27 13.46
C ALA A 148 25.53 6.36 11.92
N SER A 149 25.02 5.35 11.22
CA SER A 149 24.86 5.34 9.77
C SER A 149 23.54 5.95 9.29
N ASP A 150 22.65 6.35 10.21
CA ASP A 150 21.35 6.99 9.94
C ASP A 150 20.39 6.17 9.05
N GLY A 151 20.66 4.87 8.88
CA GLY A 151 19.85 3.96 8.05
C GLY A 151 20.35 2.51 8.12
N ASN A 152 19.74 1.63 7.33
CA ASN A 152 20.21 0.25 7.17
C ASN A 152 21.48 0.21 6.30
N GLU A 153 22.50 -0.51 6.74
CA GLU A 153 23.75 -0.69 6.00
C GLU A 153 23.65 -1.83 4.98
N GLY A 154 22.95 -2.90 5.36
CA GLY A 154 22.69 -4.07 4.53
C GLY A 154 21.30 -4.10 3.91
N THR A 155 21.04 -5.16 3.17
CA THR A 155 19.71 -5.48 2.66
C THR A 155 18.88 -6.14 3.76
N ILE A 156 17.88 -5.43 4.27
CA ILE A 156 16.93 -5.99 5.24
C ILE A 156 15.85 -6.76 4.49
N THR A 157 15.63 -8.02 4.85
CA THR A 157 14.68 -8.92 4.19
C THR A 157 13.66 -9.47 5.19
N ALA A 158 12.37 -9.29 4.90
CA ALA A 158 11.29 -10.02 5.57
C ALA A 158 10.88 -11.23 4.71
N ARG A 159 10.91 -12.43 5.27
CA ARG A 159 10.65 -13.68 4.55
C ARG A 159 9.89 -14.70 5.39
N THR A 160 9.29 -15.70 4.73
CA THR A 160 8.75 -16.88 5.44
C THR A 160 9.87 -17.71 6.08
N ILE A 161 9.60 -18.33 7.23
CA ILE A 161 10.60 -19.16 7.93
C ILE A 161 10.83 -20.47 7.18
N ALA A 162 9.75 -21.23 6.93
CA ALA A 162 9.81 -22.49 6.21
C ALA A 162 9.68 -22.24 4.70
N GLY A 163 10.64 -22.76 3.92
CA GLY A 163 10.72 -22.51 2.48
C GLY A 163 10.79 -21.02 2.18
N PRO A 164 11.93 -20.35 2.47
CA PRO A 164 11.99 -18.89 2.50
C PRO A 164 11.52 -18.23 1.20
N VAL A 165 10.45 -17.44 1.32
CA VAL A 165 9.91 -16.58 0.27
C VAL A 165 10.06 -15.14 0.74
N THR A 166 10.76 -14.32 -0.03
CA THR A 166 10.88 -12.88 0.24
C THR A 166 9.52 -12.21 0.08
N MET A 167 9.03 -11.64 1.18
CA MET A 167 7.75 -10.95 1.25
C MET A 167 7.93 -9.43 1.08
N ALA A 168 9.05 -8.88 1.55
CA ALA A 168 9.48 -7.50 1.34
C ALA A 168 10.97 -7.39 1.62
N GLN A 169 11.62 -6.35 1.11
CA GLN A 169 13.00 -6.02 1.48
C GLN A 169 13.22 -4.51 1.52
N ILE A 170 14.41 -4.09 1.97
CA ILE A 170 14.93 -2.72 1.93
C ILE A 170 16.35 -2.82 1.41
N LEU A 171 16.68 -2.12 0.33
CA LEU A 171 18.06 -2.02 -0.15
C LEU A 171 18.92 -1.16 0.80
N PRO A 172 20.25 -1.33 0.82
CA PRO A 172 21.16 -0.50 1.61
C PRO A 172 20.88 0.99 1.51
N PHE A 173 20.83 1.68 2.66
CA PHE A 173 20.64 3.12 2.79
C PHE A 173 19.34 3.68 2.20
N VAL A 174 18.31 2.84 1.99
CA VAL A 174 17.00 3.31 1.52
C VAL A 174 16.03 3.59 2.67
N GLY A 175 16.16 2.86 3.79
CA GLY A 175 15.35 3.07 5.00
C GLY A 175 13.88 2.63 4.91
N GLN A 176 13.40 2.20 3.74
CA GLN A 176 12.08 1.59 3.59
C GLN A 176 11.98 0.75 2.32
N SER A 177 11.00 -0.15 2.28
CA SER A 177 10.75 -0.96 1.09
C SER A 177 10.20 -0.10 -0.05
N LEU A 178 10.75 -0.26 -1.25
CA LEU A 178 10.28 0.38 -2.47
C LEU A 178 9.46 -0.63 -3.27
N MET A 179 8.15 -0.69 -3.05
CA MET A 179 7.29 -1.72 -3.67
C MET A 179 5.96 -1.14 -4.12
N ALA A 180 5.71 -1.08 -5.43
CA ALA A 180 4.40 -0.74 -6.00
C ALA A 180 3.49 -1.99 -6.03
N ILE A 181 3.31 -2.58 -4.84
CA ILE A 181 2.65 -3.86 -4.60
C ILE A 181 1.78 -3.72 -3.37
N PHE A 182 0.54 -4.22 -3.44
CA PHE A 182 -0.39 -4.15 -2.33
C PHE A 182 -1.40 -5.28 -2.36
N THR A 183 -2.07 -5.52 -1.25
CA THR A 183 -3.28 -6.35 -1.19
C THR A 183 -4.29 -5.61 -0.33
N THR A 184 -5.49 -5.39 -0.85
CA THR A 184 -6.53 -4.69 -0.09
C THR A 184 -6.91 -5.46 1.18
N SER A 185 -7.04 -4.74 2.29
CA SER A 185 -7.37 -5.32 3.61
C SER A 185 -8.86 -5.66 3.74
N ASN A 186 -9.17 -6.60 4.64
CA ASN A 186 -10.51 -6.83 5.15
C ASN A 186 -11.04 -5.71 6.06
N ASP A 187 -10.20 -4.78 6.51
CA ASP A 187 -10.66 -3.57 7.21
C ASP A 187 -11.46 -2.64 6.29
N PHE A 188 -11.30 -2.81 4.97
CA PHE A 188 -12.03 -2.05 3.97
C PHE A 188 -13.21 -2.86 3.44
N SER A 189 -14.28 -2.17 3.05
CA SER A 189 -15.36 -2.76 2.25
C SER A 189 -14.98 -2.78 0.77
N LYS A 190 -14.19 -1.78 0.33
CA LYS A 190 -13.62 -1.65 -1.02
C LYS A 190 -12.55 -0.57 -1.09
N ALA A 191 -11.76 -0.57 -2.16
CA ALA A 191 -10.79 0.47 -2.49
C ALA A 191 -10.98 0.96 -3.93
N HIS A 192 -10.77 2.25 -4.16
CA HIS A 192 -10.89 2.91 -5.45
C HIS A 192 -9.52 3.46 -5.85
N MET A 193 -9.01 3.09 -7.03
CA MET A 193 -7.76 3.65 -7.52
C MET A 193 -7.99 5.00 -8.16
N VAL A 194 -7.25 6.01 -7.70
CA VAL A 194 -7.43 7.41 -8.10
C VAL A 194 -6.30 7.94 -8.96
N GLU A 195 -5.09 7.44 -8.74
CA GLU A 195 -3.90 7.88 -9.48
C GLU A 195 -2.96 6.70 -9.72
N LEU A 196 -2.29 6.74 -10.87
CA LEU A 196 -1.12 5.95 -11.17
C LEU A 196 0.00 6.84 -11.67
N ILE A 197 1.23 6.46 -11.32
CA ILE A 197 2.45 7.07 -11.80
C ILE A 197 3.40 5.98 -12.28
N ALA A 198 4.05 6.20 -13.42
CA ALA A 198 5.17 5.38 -13.87
C ALA A 198 6.26 6.23 -14.51
N GLU A 199 7.50 5.84 -14.24
CA GLU A 199 8.68 6.50 -14.74
C GLU A 199 9.75 5.47 -15.07
N LEU A 200 10.60 5.79 -16.05
CA LEU A 200 11.80 5.02 -16.31
C LEU A 200 12.95 5.93 -16.72
N ARG A 201 14.15 5.50 -16.33
CA ARG A 201 15.40 6.13 -16.77
C ARG A 201 16.42 5.09 -17.18
N ALA A 202 17.25 5.48 -18.14
CA ALA A 202 18.50 4.79 -18.42
C ALA A 202 19.57 5.19 -17.41
N ASN A 203 20.46 4.26 -17.08
CA ASN A 203 21.69 4.57 -16.33
C ASN A 203 22.75 5.31 -17.18
N THR A 204 22.48 5.48 -18.48
CA THR A 204 23.33 6.20 -19.44
C THR A 204 22.48 7.22 -20.21
N ALA A 205 23.11 8.19 -20.87
CA ALA A 205 22.40 9.23 -21.64
C ALA A 205 21.83 8.67 -22.97
N GLN A 206 20.85 7.78 -22.89
CA GLN A 206 20.16 7.19 -24.04
C GLN A 206 18.64 7.33 -23.93
N ALA A 207 18.00 7.50 -25.08
CA ALA A 207 16.55 7.45 -25.18
C ALA A 207 16.09 6.01 -24.90
N VAL A 208 15.10 5.88 -24.03
CA VAL A 208 14.57 4.59 -23.61
C VAL A 208 13.05 4.63 -23.55
N ALA A 209 12.43 3.47 -23.67
CA ALA A 209 11.00 3.30 -23.59
C ALA A 209 10.68 2.02 -22.83
N GLY A 210 9.45 1.93 -22.32
CA GLY A 210 8.96 0.74 -21.65
C GLY A 210 7.45 0.77 -21.50
N THR A 211 6.90 -0.44 -21.38
CA THR A 211 5.49 -0.66 -21.15
C THR A 211 5.32 -1.17 -19.73
N ILE A 212 4.69 -0.37 -18.89
CA ILE A 212 4.35 -0.70 -17.51
C ILE A 212 2.85 -0.96 -17.44
N ILE A 213 2.45 -2.00 -16.72
CA ILE A 213 1.04 -2.33 -16.52
C ILE A 213 0.69 -2.35 -15.05
N LEU A 214 -0.54 -1.93 -14.73
CA LEU A 214 -1.18 -2.28 -13.48
C LEU A 214 -1.90 -3.61 -13.68
N GLN A 215 -1.71 -4.55 -12.75
CA GLN A 215 -2.50 -5.76 -12.69
C GLN A 215 -3.19 -5.90 -11.33
N ALA A 216 -4.39 -6.48 -11.38
CA ALA A 216 -5.15 -6.83 -10.19
C ALA A 216 -5.70 -8.26 -10.32
N ARG A 217 -5.89 -8.93 -9.17
CA ARG A 217 -6.66 -10.17 -9.08
C ARG A 217 -7.28 -10.32 -7.69
N PRO A 218 -8.46 -10.94 -7.55
CA PRO A 218 -8.84 -11.54 -6.28
C PRO A 218 -7.75 -12.52 -5.83
N THR A 219 -7.48 -12.64 -4.53
CA THR A 219 -6.45 -13.57 -4.05
C THR A 219 -6.74 -15.00 -4.54
N GLY A 220 -5.73 -15.65 -5.11
CA GLY A 220 -5.84 -16.98 -5.74
C GLY A 220 -6.46 -16.98 -7.15
N GLY A 221 -6.93 -15.83 -7.64
CA GLY A 221 -7.47 -15.65 -8.98
C GLY A 221 -6.41 -15.46 -10.07
N ALA A 222 -6.88 -15.15 -11.29
CA ALA A 222 -6.02 -14.84 -12.43
C ALA A 222 -5.73 -13.33 -12.50
N TRP A 223 -4.48 -12.98 -12.84
CA TRP A 223 -4.09 -11.60 -13.08
C TRP A 223 -4.82 -11.00 -14.29
N GLN A 224 -5.38 -9.81 -14.09
CA GLN A 224 -6.00 -9.02 -15.14
C GLN A 224 -5.25 -7.69 -15.25
N THR A 225 -4.83 -7.33 -16.46
CA THR A 225 -4.33 -5.98 -16.74
C THR A 225 -5.49 -5.00 -16.58
N LYS A 226 -5.25 -3.96 -15.79
CA LYS A 226 -6.22 -2.92 -15.47
C LYS A 226 -5.88 -1.62 -16.18
N GLU A 227 -4.60 -1.31 -16.29
CA GLU A 227 -4.09 -0.16 -17.03
C GLU A 227 -2.78 -0.49 -17.74
N ILE A 228 -2.49 0.24 -18.82
CA ILE A 228 -1.23 0.18 -19.56
C ILE A 228 -0.66 1.60 -19.64
N LEU A 229 0.59 1.75 -19.23
CA LEU A 229 1.36 2.98 -19.20
C LEU A 229 2.54 2.80 -20.14
N GLU A 230 2.50 3.48 -21.28
CA GLU A 230 3.65 3.57 -22.19
C GLU A 230 4.50 4.76 -21.77
N VAL A 231 5.72 4.49 -21.34
CA VAL A 231 6.64 5.52 -20.85
C VAL A 231 7.80 5.63 -21.84
N HIS A 232 8.06 6.84 -22.32
CA HIS A 232 9.14 7.16 -23.23
C HIS A 232 10.01 8.27 -22.63
N SER A 233 11.32 8.07 -22.56
CA SER A 233 12.23 9.00 -21.91
C SER A 233 13.05 9.79 -22.92
N TYR A 234 12.71 11.09 -22.99
CA TYR A 234 13.64 12.16 -22.59
C TYR A 234 13.22 12.68 -21.19
N GLY A 235 13.10 11.80 -20.18
CA GLY A 235 12.71 12.17 -18.81
C GLY A 235 11.21 12.41 -18.59
N GLY A 236 10.34 11.69 -19.31
CA GLY A 236 8.89 11.81 -19.13
C GLY A 236 8.39 10.96 -17.97
N GLU A 237 7.72 11.59 -17.03
CA GLU A 237 6.80 10.96 -16.08
C GLU A 237 5.45 10.77 -16.77
N VAL A 238 4.80 9.63 -16.53
CA VAL A 238 3.39 9.44 -16.89
C VAL A 238 2.58 9.42 -15.60
N ILE A 239 1.79 10.48 -15.40
CA ILE A 239 0.75 10.55 -14.37
C ILE A 239 -0.60 10.32 -15.04
N LEU A 240 -1.34 9.33 -14.56
CA LEU A 240 -2.71 9.06 -14.99
C LEU A 240 -3.67 9.28 -13.82
N ASN A 241 -4.45 10.35 -13.92
CA ASN A 241 -5.58 10.61 -13.04
C ASN A 241 -6.82 9.87 -13.56
N LEU A 242 -7.36 8.96 -12.76
CA LEU A 242 -8.51 8.15 -13.17
C LEU A 242 -9.83 8.84 -12.82
N ALA A 243 -10.48 9.42 -13.84
CA ALA A 243 -11.80 10.05 -13.70
C ALA A 243 -12.90 9.04 -13.30
N HIS A 244 -12.75 7.77 -13.68
CA HIS A 244 -13.59 6.66 -13.22
C HIS A 244 -12.71 5.70 -12.44
N ALA A 245 -12.76 5.76 -11.11
CA ALA A 245 -11.87 5.00 -10.24
C ALA A 245 -12.25 3.50 -10.23
N PRO A 246 -11.40 2.60 -10.76
CA PRO A 246 -11.63 1.17 -10.69
C PRO A 246 -11.79 0.72 -9.23
N GLU A 247 -12.77 -0.14 -8.98
CA GLU A 247 -13.08 -0.67 -7.65
C GLU A 247 -12.37 -2.01 -7.43
N TYR A 248 -11.79 -2.17 -6.24
CA TYR A 248 -11.15 -3.39 -5.78
C TYR A 248 -11.78 -3.85 -4.48
N MET A 249 -12.25 -5.10 -4.48
CA MET A 249 -12.81 -5.74 -3.31
C MET A 249 -11.69 -6.08 -2.30
N PRO A 250 -12.02 -6.36 -1.03
CA PRO A 250 -11.08 -6.86 -0.04
C PRO A 250 -10.35 -8.11 -0.54
N LEU A 251 -9.08 -8.27 -0.14
CA LEU A 251 -8.22 -9.36 -0.60
C LEU A 251 -8.06 -9.38 -2.13
N THR A 252 -7.83 -8.21 -2.71
CA THR A 252 -7.40 -8.05 -4.10
C THR A 252 -5.91 -7.76 -4.12
N ASP A 253 -5.13 -8.65 -4.74
CA ASP A 253 -3.71 -8.44 -5.01
C ASP A 253 -3.56 -7.39 -6.12
N LEU A 254 -2.69 -6.40 -5.92
CA LEU A 254 -2.36 -5.31 -6.83
C LEU A 254 -0.85 -5.26 -7.05
N ARG A 255 -0.41 -5.05 -8.30
CA ARG A 255 0.99 -4.81 -8.64
C ARG A 255 1.16 -3.95 -9.87
N MET A 256 2.25 -3.18 -9.90
CA MET A 256 2.78 -2.62 -11.14
C MET A 256 3.92 -3.49 -11.68
N ARG A 257 3.98 -3.65 -13.00
CA ARG A 257 4.92 -4.55 -13.68
C ARG A 257 5.40 -3.96 -14.99
N ALA A 258 6.71 -3.98 -15.22
CA ALA A 258 7.26 -3.76 -16.55
C ALA A 258 7.14 -5.05 -17.36
N ILE A 259 6.52 -4.98 -18.54
CA ILE A 259 6.40 -6.12 -19.47
C ILE A 259 7.29 -5.98 -20.70
N ALA A 260 7.75 -4.76 -20.97
CA ALA A 260 8.70 -4.47 -22.03
C ALA A 260 9.55 -3.26 -21.63
N VAL A 261 10.83 -3.29 -22.02
CA VAL A 261 11.74 -2.15 -21.93
C VAL A 261 12.63 -2.14 -23.18
N SER A 262 13.17 -0.99 -23.57
CA SER A 262 13.94 -0.84 -24.80
C SER A 262 15.47 -1.03 -24.65
N SER A 263 15.96 -1.32 -23.44
CA SER A 263 17.40 -1.36 -23.14
C SER A 263 17.85 -2.68 -22.53
N ALA A 264 19.00 -3.17 -23.00
CA ALA A 264 19.72 -4.28 -22.38
C ALA A 264 20.65 -3.81 -21.24
N GLY A 265 20.90 -2.50 -21.11
CA GLY A 265 21.88 -1.92 -20.19
C GLY A 265 21.39 -1.70 -18.75
N GLY A 266 20.22 -2.22 -18.39
CA GLY A 266 19.58 -1.98 -17.10
C GLY A 266 18.90 -0.62 -17.06
N LEU A 267 17.60 -0.62 -16.80
CA LEU A 267 16.78 0.56 -16.56
C LEU A 267 16.35 0.59 -15.11
N VAL A 268 16.34 1.79 -14.54
CA VAL A 268 15.63 2.01 -13.29
C VAL A 268 14.20 2.37 -13.65
N VAL A 269 13.26 1.57 -13.17
CA VAL A 269 11.83 1.76 -13.42
C VAL A 269 11.15 1.97 -12.08
N SER A 270 10.46 3.09 -11.95
CA SER A 270 9.70 3.47 -10.76
C SER A 270 8.22 3.58 -11.09
N GLY A 271 7.38 3.41 -10.08
CA GLY A 271 5.96 3.59 -10.25
C GLY A 271 5.23 3.53 -8.93
N GLY A 272 3.96 3.90 -8.97
CA GLY A 272 3.12 3.97 -7.80
C GLY A 272 1.66 4.12 -8.15
N PHE A 273 0.83 3.98 -7.13
CA PHE A 273 -0.61 4.19 -7.22
C PHE A 273 -1.18 4.65 -5.89
N ASP A 274 -2.28 5.39 -5.99
CA ASP A 274 -3.07 5.84 -4.86
C ASP A 274 -4.43 5.17 -4.85
N LEU A 275 -4.84 4.73 -3.67
CA LEU A 275 -6.16 4.19 -3.40
C LEU A 275 -6.89 5.07 -2.38
N LYS A 276 -8.18 5.32 -2.63
CA LYS A 276 -9.14 5.76 -1.61
C LYS A 276 -9.91 4.54 -1.11
N CYS A 277 -9.82 4.26 0.17
CA CYS A 277 -10.44 3.09 0.78
C CYS A 277 -11.74 3.47 1.49
N VAL A 278 -12.75 2.61 1.42
CA VAL A 278 -13.98 2.74 2.17
C VAL A 278 -13.91 1.79 3.35
N GLU A 279 -13.93 2.32 4.57
CA GLU A 279 -13.90 1.50 5.78
C GLU A 279 -15.08 0.53 5.83
N ARG A 280 -14.86 -0.63 6.44
CA ARG A 280 -15.91 -1.60 6.70
C ARG A 280 -16.56 -1.27 8.05
N ILE A 281 -17.83 -0.84 8.00
CA ILE A 281 -18.63 -0.72 9.21
C ILE A 281 -19.04 -2.14 9.64
N ILE A 282 -18.55 -2.59 10.78
CA ILE A 282 -19.00 -3.83 11.42
C ILE A 282 -20.10 -3.43 12.41
N PRO A 283 -21.37 -3.83 12.21
CA PRO A 283 -22.40 -3.62 13.22
C PRO A 283 -21.99 -4.35 14.49
N SER A 284 -21.98 -3.64 15.62
CA SER A 284 -21.76 -4.19 16.97
C SER A 284 -22.84 -5.18 17.37
#